data_AF-A0A415IRY6-F1
#
_entry.id   AF-A0A415IRY6-F1
#
_cell.length_a   1.000
_cell.length_b   1.000
_cell.length_c   1.000
_cell.angle_alpha   90.00
_cell.angle_beta   90.00
_cell.angle_gamma   90.00
#
_symmetry.space_group_name_H-M   'P 1'
#
loop_
_entity.id
_entity.type
_entity.pdbx_description
1 polymer ?
#
loop_
_entity_poly.entity_id
_entity_poly.type
_entity_poly.pdbx_seq_one_letter_code
_entity_poly.pdbx_strand_id
1 'polypeptide(L)'
;MGDFLSKIWDFFSNERISLTPKITIPLFLIIIVFLFVDYYGFFYYYANSEKVEYLSKIEEAKERCSSDTIIVSYLDEMLYDAVNRKNIFQQFAMLFENEDVSHVPEILDKNDNSDSFEIERIFPLCERNQLWHTATASLFWILWLVLLSIMLLYIPFSPGDNRLNLMFGMIIGIGVITLLIWVTQWLFGLIPVILGRAYINYIIQLAVNLVPMVLFAIKSKKK
;
A
#
# COMPACT_ATOMS: atom_id res chain seq x y z
N MET A 1 -14.00 8.09 36.58
CA MET A 1 -12.70 7.49 36.21
C MET A 1 -12.45 6.13 36.89
N GLY A 2 -12.64 6.01 38.21
CA GLY A 2 -12.37 4.75 38.94
C GLY A 2 -13.13 3.52 38.45
N ASP A 3 -14.41 3.66 38.10
CA ASP A 3 -15.26 2.55 37.59
C ASP A 3 -14.87 2.01 36.21
N PHE A 4 -14.12 2.78 35.41
CA PHE A 4 -13.68 2.33 34.09
C PHE A 4 -12.36 1.56 34.20
N LEU A 5 -11.44 2.04 35.02
CA LEU A 5 -10.17 1.36 35.31
C LEU A 5 -10.40 0.04 36.04
N SER A 6 -11.35 -0.02 36.97
CA SER A 6 -11.73 -1.28 37.63
C SER A 6 -12.27 -2.30 36.64
N LYS A 7 -13.14 -1.90 35.69
CA LYS A 7 -13.65 -2.79 34.64
C LYS A 7 -12.57 -3.30 33.69
N ILE A 8 -11.58 -2.47 33.35
CA ILE A 8 -10.43 -2.91 32.56
C ILE A 8 -9.62 -3.93 33.36
N TRP A 9 -9.34 -3.65 34.63
CA TRP A 9 -8.60 -4.55 35.51
C TRP A 9 -9.32 -5.89 35.71
N ASP A 10 -10.63 -5.86 35.88
CA ASP A 10 -11.49 -7.04 35.99
C ASP A 10 -11.47 -7.85 34.69
N PHE A 11 -11.46 -7.20 33.52
CA PHE A 11 -11.35 -7.87 32.23
C PHE A 11 -10.02 -8.64 32.08
N PHE A 12 -8.90 -8.05 32.50
CA PHE A 12 -7.60 -8.73 32.47
C PHE A 12 -7.48 -9.82 33.55
N SER A 13 -8.05 -9.60 34.74
CA SER A 13 -7.96 -10.52 35.88
C SER A 13 -8.94 -11.70 35.80
N ASN A 14 -9.96 -11.64 34.93
CA ASN A 14 -10.97 -12.69 34.82
C ASN A 14 -10.41 -13.97 34.17
N GLU A 15 -10.25 -15.03 34.95
CA GLU A 15 -9.73 -16.34 34.51
C GLU A 15 -10.63 -17.05 33.49
N ARG A 16 -11.92 -16.68 33.40
CA ARG A 16 -12.86 -17.27 32.42
C ARG A 16 -12.60 -16.81 30.98
N ILE A 17 -11.89 -15.70 30.82
CA ILE A 17 -11.57 -15.13 29.51
C ILE A 17 -10.24 -15.69 29.05
N SER A 18 -10.22 -16.36 27.89
CA SER A 18 -9.00 -16.87 27.27
C SER A 18 -7.96 -15.76 27.06
N LEU A 19 -6.67 -16.11 27.13
CA LEU A 19 -5.55 -15.18 26.94
C LEU A 19 -5.60 -14.42 25.61
N THR A 20 -6.12 -15.03 24.55
CA THR A 20 -6.15 -14.46 23.20
C THR A 20 -6.92 -13.11 23.15
N PRO A 21 -8.23 -13.01 23.47
CA PRO A 21 -8.94 -11.74 23.56
C PRO A 21 -8.30 -10.68 24.47
N LYS A 22 -7.67 -11.10 25.58
CA LYS A 22 -6.99 -10.19 26.51
C LYS A 22 -5.82 -9.46 25.87
N ILE A 23 -5.17 -10.08 24.89
CA ILE A 23 -4.07 -9.48 24.12
C ILE A 23 -4.61 -8.75 22.90
N THR A 24 -5.60 -9.32 22.22
CA THR A 24 -6.06 -8.79 20.92
C THR A 24 -6.94 -7.55 21.05
N ILE A 25 -7.78 -7.45 22.08
CA ILE A 25 -8.62 -6.25 22.31
C ILE A 25 -7.77 -4.99 22.57
N PRO A 26 -6.79 -5.00 23.49
CA PRO A 26 -5.92 -3.84 23.70
C PRO A 26 -5.11 -3.50 22.46
N LEU A 27 -4.57 -4.51 21.76
CA LEU A 27 -3.82 -4.31 20.52
C LEU A 27 -4.69 -3.59 19.47
N PHE A 28 -5.94 -4.05 19.28
CA PHE A 28 -6.87 -3.45 18.33
C PHE A 28 -7.25 -2.02 18.73
N LEU A 29 -7.43 -1.76 20.02
CA LEU A 29 -7.71 -0.42 20.53
C LEU A 29 -6.53 0.52 20.27
N ILE A 30 -5.29 0.07 20.47
CA ILE A 30 -4.07 0.83 20.13
C ILE A 30 -4.04 1.14 18.63
N ILE A 31 -4.33 0.16 17.78
CA ILE A 31 -4.38 0.34 16.32
C ILE A 31 -5.45 1.38 15.93
N ILE A 32 -6.66 1.30 16.49
CA ILE A 32 -7.73 2.28 16.23
C ILE A 32 -7.30 3.68 16.66
N VAL A 33 -6.74 3.83 17.85
CA VAL A 33 -6.26 5.12 18.34
C VAL A 33 -5.17 5.65 17.43
N PHE A 34 -4.24 4.80 17.00
CA PHE A 34 -3.17 5.17 16.07
C PHE A 34 -3.74 5.66 14.73
N LEU A 35 -4.68 4.91 14.14
CA LEU A 35 -5.35 5.29 12.88
C LEU A 35 -6.15 6.58 13.03
N PHE A 36 -6.80 6.80 14.18
CA PHE A 36 -7.54 8.03 14.43
C PHE A 36 -6.61 9.23 14.55
N VAL A 37 -5.50 9.10 15.29
CA VAL A 37 -4.46 10.13 15.39
C VAL A 37 -3.87 10.45 14.02
N ASP A 38 -3.63 9.42 13.21
CA ASP A 38 -3.13 9.57 11.83
C ASP A 38 -4.16 10.22 10.89
N TYR A 39 -5.46 9.91 11.04
CA TYR A 39 -6.55 10.53 10.27
C TYR A 39 -6.61 12.05 10.45
N TYR A 40 -6.35 12.56 11.66
CA TYR A 40 -6.22 14.00 11.90
C TYR A 40 -4.90 14.60 11.39
N GLY A 41 -4.04 13.78 10.78
CA GLY A 41 -2.76 14.19 10.23
C GLY A 41 -1.72 14.51 11.30
N PHE A 42 -1.91 14.10 12.56
CA PHE A 42 -0.99 14.48 13.65
C PHE A 42 0.45 14.03 13.36
N PHE A 43 0.63 12.78 12.92
CA PHE A 43 1.95 12.27 12.54
C PHE A 43 2.52 12.98 11.32
N TYR A 44 1.68 13.34 10.35
CA TYR A 44 2.09 14.10 9.18
C TYR A 44 2.61 15.50 9.56
N TYR A 45 1.85 16.25 10.38
CA TYR A 45 2.25 17.57 10.83
C TYR A 45 3.49 17.51 11.73
N TYR A 46 3.56 16.54 12.65
CA TYR A 46 4.71 16.34 13.53
C TYR A 46 5.99 15.99 12.76
N ALA A 47 5.90 15.06 11.81
CA ALA A 47 7.04 14.69 10.96
C ALA A 47 7.51 15.87 10.10
N ASN A 48 6.57 16.68 9.59
CA ASN A 48 6.92 17.86 8.80
C ASN A 48 7.50 18.98 9.64
N SER A 49 7.02 19.22 10.86
CA SER A 49 7.59 20.23 11.76
C SER A 49 9.03 19.88 12.15
N GLU A 50 9.29 18.61 12.49
CA GLU A 50 10.64 18.11 12.78
C GLU A 50 11.55 18.21 11.54
N LYS A 51 11.02 17.91 10.34
CA LYS A 51 11.77 18.06 9.09
C LYS A 51 12.15 19.53 8.83
N VAL A 52 11.22 20.46 9.03
CA VAL A 52 11.49 21.89 8.88
C VAL A 52 12.51 22.38 9.90
N GLU A 53 12.40 21.95 11.17
CA GLU A 53 13.38 22.29 12.21
C GLU A 53 14.77 21.75 11.89
N TYR A 54 14.85 20.50 11.41
CA TYR A 54 16.11 19.90 10.98
C TYR A 54 16.76 20.65 9.81
N LEU A 55 15.98 21.03 8.79
CA LEU A 55 16.45 21.84 7.66
C LEU A 55 16.96 23.21 8.12
N SER A 56 16.23 23.88 9.01
CA SER A 56 16.64 25.17 9.59
C SER A 56 18.00 25.05 10.32
N LYS A 57 18.22 23.96 11.07
CA LYS A 57 19.51 23.73 11.76
C LYS A 57 20.67 23.49 10.80
N ILE A 58 20.43 22.80 9.67
CA ILE A 58 21.46 22.61 8.63
C ILE A 58 21.83 23.95 8.00
N GLU A 59 20.83 24.78 7.70
CA GLU A 59 21.03 26.09 7.07
C GLU A 59 21.77 27.06 8.01
N GLU A 60 21.40 27.09 9.30
CA GLU A 60 22.14 27.84 10.32
C GLU A 60 23.58 27.35 10.50
N ALA A 61 23.82 26.03 10.43
CA ALA A 61 25.17 25.46 10.49
C ALA A 61 25.99 25.84 9.26
N LYS A 62 25.36 25.91 8.07
CA LYS A 62 25.99 26.34 6.82
C LYS A 62 26.42 27.80 6.87
N GLU A 63 25.59 28.69 7.43
CA GLU A 63 25.97 30.10 7.63
C GLU A 63 27.17 30.24 8.58
N ARG A 64 27.19 29.48 9.68
CA ARG A 64 28.28 29.52 10.68
C ARG A 64 29.59 28.90 10.19
N CYS A 65 29.52 27.89 9.34
CA CYS A 65 30.69 27.16 8.81
C CYS A 65 31.05 27.56 7.37
N SER A 66 30.59 28.73 6.92
CA SER A 66 30.75 29.25 5.55
C SER A 66 32.21 29.35 5.05
N SER A 67 33.19 29.30 5.95
CA SER A 67 34.62 29.32 5.64
C SER A 67 35.24 27.94 5.33
N ASP A 68 34.58 26.84 5.70
CA ASP A 68 35.08 25.48 5.47
C ASP A 68 34.31 24.79 4.33
N THR A 69 34.97 24.66 3.18
CA THR A 69 34.37 24.12 1.96
C THR A 69 33.96 22.65 2.09
N ILE A 70 34.64 21.88 2.95
CA ILE A 70 34.34 20.46 3.17
C ILE A 70 33.06 20.34 4.00
N ILE A 71 32.95 21.12 5.08
CA ILE A 71 31.79 21.12 5.96
C ILE A 71 30.54 21.59 5.20
N VAL A 72 30.66 22.61 4.37
CA VAL A 72 29.55 23.11 3.55
C VAL A 72 29.05 22.04 2.56
N SER A 73 29.97 21.31 1.89
CA SER A 73 29.57 20.24 0.96
C SER A 73 28.83 19.09 1.66
N TYR A 74 29.25 18.74 2.87
CA TYR A 74 28.59 17.72 3.69
C TYR A 74 27.19 18.16 4.17
N LEU A 75 27.05 19.45 4.51
CA LEU A 75 25.75 20.04 4.88
C LEU A 75 24.78 20.08 3.68
N ASP A 76 25.28 20.34 2.47
CA ASP A 76 24.47 20.32 1.25
C ASP A 76 23.96 18.91 0.90
N GLU A 77 24.79 17.88 1.09
CA GLU A 77 24.39 16.49 0.92
C GLU A 77 23.29 16.08 1.92
N MET A 78 23.45 16.44 3.20
CA MET A 78 22.42 16.20 4.21
C MET A 78 21.10 16.93 3.93
N LEU A 79 21.17 18.14 3.39
CA LEU A 79 19.98 18.91 2.99
C LEU A 79 19.26 18.22 1.82
N TYR A 80 20.02 17.81 0.80
CA TYR A 80 19.49 17.08 -0.36
C TYR A 80 18.79 15.78 0.06
N ASP A 81 19.44 14.98 0.92
CA ASP A 81 18.89 13.72 1.41
C ASP A 81 17.62 13.95 2.25
N ALA A 82 17.63 14.95 3.13
CA ALA A 82 16.47 15.26 3.97
C ALA A 82 15.26 15.70 3.14
N VAL A 83 15.48 16.52 2.11
CA VAL A 83 14.42 16.97 1.20
C VAL A 83 13.85 15.79 0.40
N ASN A 84 14.71 14.97 -0.18
CA ASN A 84 14.32 13.89 -1.10
C ASN A 84 13.96 12.56 -0.43
N ARG A 85 14.14 12.44 0.89
CA ARG A 85 13.76 11.22 1.62
C ARG A 85 12.27 10.94 1.48
N LYS A 86 11.98 9.78 0.88
CA LYS A 86 10.62 9.25 0.69
C LYS A 86 10.23 8.37 1.87
N ASN A 87 9.11 8.67 2.52
CA ASN A 87 8.56 7.85 3.61
C ASN A 87 8.02 6.51 3.11
N ILE A 88 7.87 5.51 3.98
CA ILE A 88 7.34 4.18 3.61
C ILE A 88 5.97 4.29 2.93
N PHE A 89 5.11 5.20 3.39
CA PHE A 89 3.82 5.47 2.76
C PHE A 89 3.96 6.09 1.37
N GLN A 90 4.95 6.96 1.15
CA GLN A 90 5.25 7.53 -0.17
C GLN A 90 5.86 6.48 -1.09
N GLN A 91 6.75 5.62 -0.59
CA GLN A 91 7.28 4.48 -1.33
C GLN A 91 6.17 3.51 -1.71
N PHE A 92 5.21 3.26 -0.82
CA PHE A 92 4.03 2.47 -1.12
C PHE A 92 3.12 3.16 -2.13
N ALA A 93 2.88 4.46 -1.99
CA ALA A 93 2.09 5.24 -2.96
C ALA A 93 2.72 5.25 -4.35
N MET A 94 4.05 5.26 -4.45
CA MET A 94 4.80 5.15 -5.72
C MET A 94 4.60 3.82 -6.43
N LEU A 95 4.20 2.75 -5.72
CA LEU A 95 3.80 1.49 -6.36
C LEU A 95 2.44 1.60 -7.07
N PHE A 96 1.72 2.70 -6.89
CA PHE A 96 0.42 2.99 -7.51
C PHE A 96 0.39 4.32 -8.27
N GLU A 97 1.48 5.08 -8.21
CA GLU A 97 1.70 6.24 -9.06
C GLU A 97 1.85 5.72 -10.49
N ASN A 98 1.19 6.36 -11.44
CA ASN A 98 1.30 5.94 -12.83
C ASN A 98 2.78 6.07 -13.19
N GLU A 99 3.40 4.99 -13.65
CA GLU A 99 4.70 5.10 -14.32
C GLU A 99 4.48 5.96 -15.56
N ASP A 100 4.67 7.26 -15.39
CA ASP A 100 4.98 8.16 -16.48
C ASP A 100 6.29 7.62 -17.07
N VAL A 101 6.18 6.85 -18.15
CA VAL A 101 7.30 6.45 -19.01
C VAL A 101 7.89 7.69 -19.72
N SER A 102 7.62 8.91 -19.23
CA SER A 102 8.12 10.18 -19.71
C SER A 102 9.34 10.70 -18.94
N HIS A 103 10.02 9.86 -18.16
CA HIS A 103 11.47 10.04 -17.99
C HIS A 103 12.21 9.54 -19.23
N VAL A 104 11.90 10.16 -20.37
CA VAL A 104 12.83 10.23 -21.49
C VAL A 104 14.04 11.00 -20.94
N PRO A 105 15.22 10.39 -20.79
CA PRO A 105 16.41 11.20 -20.59
C PRO A 105 16.46 12.14 -21.80
N GLU A 106 16.62 13.44 -21.58
CA GLU A 106 16.93 14.40 -22.66
C GLU A 106 18.24 13.98 -23.32
N ILE A 107 18.17 12.98 -24.21
CA ILE A 107 19.27 12.60 -25.09
C ILE A 107 19.02 13.39 -26.35
N LEU A 108 19.72 14.52 -26.39
CA LEU A 108 20.12 15.24 -27.58
C LEU A 108 20.19 14.32 -28.81
N ASP A 109 19.46 14.73 -29.84
CA ASP A 109 19.63 14.43 -31.27
C ASP A 109 20.79 13.47 -31.61
N LYS A 110 20.43 12.29 -32.11
CA LYS A 110 21.04 11.75 -33.34
C LYS A 110 20.24 10.55 -33.86
N ASN A 111 19.66 10.76 -35.05
CA ASN A 111 19.45 9.79 -36.12
C ASN A 111 19.86 8.34 -35.78
N ASP A 112 18.89 7.45 -35.61
CA ASP A 112 18.93 6.15 -36.26
C ASP A 112 17.57 5.41 -36.23
N ASN A 113 17.12 5.06 -37.43
CA ASN A 113 16.20 4.00 -37.84
C ASN A 113 14.77 3.90 -37.24
N SER A 114 13.85 4.11 -38.15
CA SER A 114 12.41 4.42 -38.06
C SER A 114 11.48 3.24 -37.81
N ASP A 115 11.88 2.21 -37.08
CA ASP A 115 10.98 1.07 -36.81
C ASP A 115 10.41 1.10 -35.38
N SER A 116 11.14 1.63 -34.40
CA SER A 116 10.64 1.79 -33.02
C SER A 116 9.70 2.99 -32.87
N PHE A 117 9.98 4.08 -33.59
CA PHE A 117 9.21 5.33 -33.53
C PHE A 117 7.81 5.21 -34.17
N GLU A 118 7.63 4.31 -35.14
CA GLU A 118 6.30 4.08 -35.75
C GLU A 118 5.36 3.31 -34.83
N ILE A 119 5.85 2.33 -34.06
CA ILE A 119 5.01 1.57 -33.10
C ILE A 119 4.45 2.50 -32.02
N GLU A 120 5.26 3.46 -31.56
CA GLU A 120 4.91 4.44 -30.53
C GLU A 120 3.94 5.54 -31.04
N ARG A 121 3.89 5.76 -32.36
CA ARG A 121 2.88 6.62 -33.01
C ARG A 121 1.56 5.90 -33.29
N ILE A 122 1.60 4.59 -33.56
CA ILE A 122 0.41 3.78 -33.89
C ILE A 122 -0.40 3.45 -32.62
N PHE A 123 0.26 3.34 -31.47
CA PHE A 123 -0.38 3.21 -30.17
C PHE A 123 -0.02 4.40 -29.30
N PRO A 124 -0.84 5.46 -29.22
CA PRO A 124 -0.61 6.46 -28.19
C PRO A 124 -0.57 5.73 -26.85
N LEU A 125 0.57 5.83 -26.15
CA LEU A 125 0.78 5.36 -24.78
C LEU A 125 -0.15 6.17 -23.88
N CYS A 126 -1.44 5.83 -23.93
CA CYS A 126 -2.43 6.43 -23.08
C CYS A 126 -2.12 5.93 -21.67
N GLU A 127 -1.76 6.86 -20.79
CA GLU A 127 -1.43 6.58 -19.38
C GLU A 127 -2.50 5.68 -18.76
N ARG A 128 -2.10 4.46 -18.42
CA ARG A 128 -2.98 3.51 -17.75
C ARG A 128 -2.89 3.81 -16.27
N ASN A 129 -4.00 4.26 -15.68
CA ASN A 129 -4.07 4.43 -14.24
C ASN A 129 -3.80 3.09 -13.52
N GLN A 130 -2.74 3.06 -12.72
CA GLN A 130 -2.24 1.85 -12.05
C GLN A 130 -3.21 1.35 -10.98
N LEU A 131 -3.86 2.25 -10.24
CA LEU A 131 -4.90 1.90 -9.26
C LEU A 131 -6.10 1.21 -9.94
N TRP A 132 -6.58 1.78 -11.05
CA TRP A 132 -7.70 1.18 -11.78
C TRP A 132 -7.33 -0.15 -12.43
N HIS A 133 -6.09 -0.26 -12.92
CA HIS A 133 -5.54 -1.51 -13.43
C HIS A 133 -5.50 -2.58 -12.35
N THR A 134 -4.89 -2.33 -11.19
CA THR A 134 -4.84 -3.29 -10.08
C THR A 134 -6.23 -3.66 -9.57
N ALA A 135 -7.12 -2.67 -9.41
CA ALA A 135 -8.47 -2.90 -8.91
C ALA A 135 -9.30 -3.79 -9.85
N THR A 136 -9.21 -3.58 -11.17
CA THR A 136 -10.00 -4.34 -12.15
C THR A 136 -9.35 -5.66 -12.55
N ALA A 137 -8.02 -5.73 -12.63
CA ALA A 137 -7.25 -6.93 -12.93
C ALA A 137 -7.33 -7.98 -11.81
N SER A 138 -7.49 -7.55 -10.56
CA SER A 138 -7.39 -8.43 -9.39
C SER A 138 -8.62 -8.38 -8.47
N LEU A 139 -9.76 -7.89 -8.97
CA LEU A 139 -11.00 -7.67 -8.18
C LEU A 139 -11.41 -8.88 -7.34
N PHE A 140 -11.37 -10.08 -7.94
CA PHE A 140 -11.75 -11.32 -7.26
C PHE A 140 -10.84 -11.60 -6.05
N TRP A 141 -9.53 -11.47 -6.24
CA TRP A 141 -8.54 -11.72 -5.20
C TRP A 141 -8.57 -10.64 -4.11
N ILE A 142 -8.81 -9.38 -4.48
CA ILE A 142 -8.95 -8.27 -3.53
C ILE A 142 -10.14 -8.52 -2.60
N LEU A 143 -11.28 -8.99 -3.12
CA LEU A 143 -12.44 -9.32 -2.27
C LEU A 143 -12.14 -10.47 -1.30
N TRP A 144 -11.41 -11.49 -1.74
CA TRP A 144 -10.92 -12.56 -0.86
C TRP A 144 -9.94 -12.06 0.19
N LEU A 145 -9.04 -11.15 -0.18
CA LEU A 145 -8.09 -10.52 0.74
C LEU A 145 -8.83 -9.78 1.87
N VAL A 146 -9.85 -8.99 1.51
CA VAL A 146 -10.69 -8.26 2.47
C VAL A 146 -11.41 -9.23 3.40
N LEU A 147 -12.02 -10.29 2.85
CA LEU A 147 -12.71 -11.31 3.65
C LEU A 147 -11.75 -12.01 4.63
N LEU A 148 -10.57 -12.44 4.18
CA LEU A 148 -9.56 -13.06 5.04
C LEU A 148 -9.07 -12.11 6.12
N SER A 149 -8.93 -10.82 5.81
CA SER A 149 -8.50 -9.79 6.75
C SER A 149 -9.55 -9.59 7.86
N ILE A 150 -10.83 -9.52 7.49
CA ILE A 150 -11.94 -9.45 8.47
C ILE A 150 -11.97 -10.73 9.32
N MET A 151 -11.78 -11.90 8.72
CA MET A 151 -11.74 -13.16 9.47
C MET A 151 -10.55 -13.22 10.44
N LEU A 152 -9.37 -12.71 10.06
CA LEU A 152 -8.21 -12.63 10.94
C LEU A 152 -8.49 -11.79 12.19
N LEU A 153 -9.25 -10.70 12.05
CA LEU A 153 -9.69 -9.88 13.18
C LEU A 153 -10.71 -10.60 14.07
N TYR A 154 -11.52 -11.50 13.51
CA TYR A 154 -12.56 -12.22 14.24
C TYR A 154 -12.05 -13.48 14.97
N ILE A 155 -11.08 -14.20 14.42
CA ILE A 155 -10.55 -15.47 14.97
C ILE A 155 -10.20 -15.41 16.47
N PRO A 156 -9.57 -14.34 17.01
CA PRO A 156 -9.30 -14.19 18.43
C PRO A 156 -10.53 -14.40 19.34
N PHE A 157 -11.71 -14.04 18.84
CA PHE A 157 -13.00 -14.08 19.54
C PHE A 157 -13.78 -15.38 19.31
N SER A 158 -13.34 -16.23 18.39
CA SER A 158 -14.02 -17.48 18.09
C SER A 158 -13.75 -18.52 19.21
N PRO A 159 -14.78 -19.23 19.70
CA PRO A 159 -14.56 -20.39 20.56
C PRO A 159 -13.89 -21.51 19.75
N GLY A 160 -12.80 -22.07 20.25
CA GLY A 160 -12.03 -23.13 19.59
C GLY A 160 -10.60 -23.22 20.12
N ASP A 161 -10.04 -24.43 20.14
CA ASP A 161 -8.70 -24.71 20.67
C ASP A 161 -7.58 -24.46 19.63
N ASN A 162 -7.93 -24.42 18.34
CA ASN A 162 -6.97 -24.28 17.23
C ASN A 162 -6.80 -22.84 16.72
N ARG A 163 -7.06 -21.81 17.55
CA ARG A 163 -7.05 -20.39 17.13
C ARG A 163 -5.72 -19.96 16.53
N LEU A 164 -4.60 -20.35 17.15
CA LEU A 164 -3.28 -19.97 16.66
C LEU A 164 -2.98 -20.57 15.28
N ASN A 165 -3.29 -21.86 15.08
CA ASN A 165 -3.13 -22.51 13.79
C ASN A 165 -4.01 -21.87 12.71
N LEU A 166 -5.23 -21.47 13.06
CA LEU A 166 -6.12 -20.71 12.19
C LEU A 166 -5.53 -19.33 11.85
N MET A 167 -5.00 -18.59 12.82
CA MET A 167 -4.36 -17.29 12.58
C MET A 167 -3.14 -17.42 11.66
N PHE A 168 -2.27 -18.40 11.90
CA PHE A 168 -1.13 -18.68 11.02
C PHE A 168 -1.57 -19.08 9.61
N GLY A 169 -2.59 -19.94 9.49
CA GLY A 169 -3.16 -20.32 8.20
C GLY A 169 -3.73 -19.12 7.44
N MET A 170 -4.39 -18.19 8.14
CA MET A 170 -4.90 -16.96 7.53
C MET A 170 -3.78 -16.01 7.09
N ILE A 171 -2.71 -15.87 7.87
CA ILE A 171 -1.53 -15.05 7.48
C ILE A 171 -0.89 -15.60 6.21
N ILE A 172 -0.69 -16.93 6.15
CA ILE A 172 -0.16 -17.59 4.94
C ILE A 172 -1.14 -17.39 3.77
N GLY A 173 -2.44 -17.54 4.00
CA GLY A 173 -3.49 -17.30 3.01
C GLY A 173 -3.46 -15.88 2.44
N ILE A 174 -3.30 -14.86 3.29
CA ILE A 174 -3.13 -13.46 2.90
C ILE A 174 -1.89 -13.28 2.02
N GLY A 175 -0.77 -13.92 2.38
CA GLY A 175 0.45 -13.91 1.58
C GLY A 175 0.24 -14.49 0.17
N VAL A 176 -0.42 -15.65 0.09
CA VAL A 176 -0.75 -16.31 -1.19
C VAL A 176 -1.68 -15.43 -2.04
N ILE A 177 -2.71 -14.84 -1.44
CA ILE A 177 -3.64 -13.95 -2.16
C ILE A 177 -2.93 -12.70 -2.67
N THR A 178 -2.03 -12.11 -1.88
CA THR A 178 -1.21 -10.97 -2.32
C THR A 178 -0.35 -11.31 -3.52
N LEU A 179 0.28 -12.50 -3.53
CA LEU A 179 1.03 -12.99 -4.69
C LEU A 179 0.12 -13.16 -5.90
N LEU A 180 -1.09 -13.71 -5.73
CA LEU A 180 -2.06 -13.86 -6.82
C LEU A 180 -2.50 -12.51 -7.39
N ILE A 181 -2.74 -11.50 -6.54
CA ILE A 181 -3.04 -10.13 -6.97
C ILE A 181 -1.92 -9.59 -7.86
N TRP A 182 -0.66 -9.78 -7.44
CA TRP A 182 0.50 -9.35 -8.20
C TRP A 182 0.61 -10.08 -9.55
N VAL A 183 0.45 -11.40 -9.56
CA VAL A 183 0.49 -12.21 -10.80
C VAL A 183 -0.61 -11.81 -11.77
N THR A 184 -1.85 -11.60 -11.31
CA THR A 184 -2.95 -11.19 -12.20
C THR A 184 -2.76 -9.75 -12.70
N GLN A 185 -2.29 -8.84 -11.85
CA GLN A 185 -1.94 -7.49 -12.27
C GLN A 185 -0.86 -7.50 -13.35
N TRP A 186 0.17 -8.34 -13.20
CA TRP A 186 1.24 -8.51 -14.18
C TRP A 186 0.71 -9.08 -15.50
N LEU A 187 -0.09 -10.16 -15.44
CA LEU A 187 -0.64 -10.83 -16.63
C LEU A 187 -1.56 -9.93 -17.45
N PHE A 188 -2.45 -9.18 -16.80
CA PHE A 188 -3.27 -8.17 -17.47
C PHE A 188 -2.47 -6.94 -17.87
N GLY A 189 -1.33 -6.71 -17.20
CA GLY A 189 -0.37 -5.67 -17.50
C GLY A 189 0.23 -5.81 -18.90
N LEU A 190 0.40 -7.06 -19.36
CA LEU A 190 0.91 -7.43 -20.69
C LEU A 190 -0.05 -7.10 -21.84
N ILE A 191 -1.33 -6.83 -21.56
CA ILE A 191 -2.30 -6.47 -22.59
C ILE A 191 -2.09 -4.99 -22.94
N PRO A 192 -1.66 -4.66 -24.18
CA PRO A 192 -1.51 -3.27 -24.60
C PRO A 192 -2.86 -2.56 -24.57
N VAL A 193 -2.84 -1.23 -24.46
CA VAL A 193 -4.07 -0.43 -24.42
C VAL A 193 -4.84 -0.61 -25.73
N ILE A 194 -6.03 -1.21 -25.64
CA ILE A 194 -6.86 -1.49 -26.81
C ILE A 194 -7.48 -0.17 -27.30
N LEU A 195 -7.33 0.13 -28.59
CA LEU A 195 -7.94 1.29 -29.26
C LEU A 195 -7.59 2.66 -28.65
N GLY A 196 -6.45 2.78 -27.97
CA GLY A 196 -6.02 4.02 -27.31
C GLY A 196 -6.92 4.44 -26.14
N ARG A 197 -7.69 3.50 -25.57
CA ARG A 197 -8.64 3.76 -24.48
C ARG A 197 -8.45 2.77 -23.34
N ALA A 198 -7.73 3.18 -22.30
CA ALA A 198 -7.40 2.33 -21.14
C ALA A 198 -8.64 1.74 -20.42
N TYR A 199 -9.79 2.42 -20.46
CA TYR A 199 -11.02 1.93 -19.84
C TYR A 199 -11.57 0.64 -20.47
N ILE A 200 -11.27 0.38 -21.75
CA ILE A 200 -11.69 -0.84 -22.43
C ILE A 200 -10.99 -2.05 -21.81
N ASN A 201 -9.69 -1.90 -21.52
CA ASN A 201 -8.91 -2.92 -20.83
C ASN A 201 -9.51 -3.19 -19.44
N TYR A 202 -9.88 -2.15 -18.69
CA TYR A 202 -10.52 -2.30 -17.38
C TYR A 202 -11.85 -3.06 -17.44
N ILE A 203 -12.70 -2.78 -18.44
CA ILE A 203 -13.98 -3.48 -18.62
C ILE A 203 -13.75 -4.97 -18.93
N ILE A 204 -12.79 -5.29 -19.79
CA ILE A 204 -12.45 -6.68 -20.14
C ILE A 204 -11.89 -7.40 -18.91
N GLN A 205 -10.97 -6.77 -18.18
CA GLN A 205 -10.40 -7.30 -16.93
C GLN A 205 -11.49 -7.59 -15.89
N LEU A 206 -12.45 -6.67 -15.75
CA LEU A 206 -13.57 -6.82 -14.82
C LEU A 206 -14.48 -7.98 -15.27
N ALA A 207 -14.81 -8.08 -16.56
CA ALA A 207 -15.61 -9.17 -17.09
C ALA A 207 -14.97 -10.54 -16.85
N VAL A 208 -13.65 -10.67 -17.08
CA VAL A 208 -12.91 -11.90 -16.81
C VAL A 208 -12.89 -12.23 -15.31
N ASN A 209 -12.68 -11.25 -14.44
CA ASN A 209 -12.69 -11.46 -12.98
C ASN A 209 -14.07 -11.79 -12.39
N LEU A 210 -15.16 -11.47 -13.10
CA LEU A 210 -16.52 -11.88 -12.70
C LEU A 210 -16.82 -13.35 -13.03
N VAL A 211 -16.14 -13.96 -14.00
CA VAL A 211 -16.39 -15.36 -14.41
C VAL A 211 -16.24 -16.34 -13.25
N PRO A 212 -15.14 -16.32 -12.45
CA PRO A 212 -15.01 -17.15 -11.26
C PRO A 212 -16.18 -16.96 -10.27
N MET A 213 -16.62 -15.72 -10.02
CA MET A 213 -17.72 -15.44 -9.09
C MET A 213 -19.04 -16.06 -9.54
N VAL A 214 -19.36 -15.93 -10.83
CA VAL A 214 -20.59 -16.51 -11.41
C VAL A 214 -20.54 -18.04 -11.33
N LEU A 215 -19.39 -18.66 -11.61
CA LEU A 215 -19.21 -20.11 -11.49
C LEU A 215 -19.40 -20.59 -10.04
N PHE A 216 -18.85 -19.87 -9.06
CA PHE A 216 -19.09 -20.17 -7.64
C PHE A 216 -20.57 -20.05 -7.25
N ALA A 217 -21.26 -19.00 -7.72
CA ALA A 217 -22.68 -18.77 -7.43
C ALA A 217 -23.57 -19.87 -8.04
N ILE A 218 -23.32 -20.29 -9.28
CA ILE A 218 -24.07 -21.36 -9.95
C ILE A 218 -23.85 -22.69 -9.23
N LYS A 219 -22.60 -23.01 -8.85
CA LYS A 219 -22.29 -24.24 -8.11
C LYS A 219 -22.95 -24.27 -6.74
N SER A 220 -23.04 -23.12 -6.05
CA SER A 220 -23.72 -23.01 -4.76
C SER A 220 -25.24 -23.25 -4.86
N LYS A 221 -25.90 -22.87 -5.97
CA LYS A 221 -27.35 -23.09 -6.17
C LYS A 221 -27.71 -24.53 -6.56
N LYS A 222 -26.74 -25.32 -7.03
CA LYS A 222 -26.93 -26.73 -7.41
C LYS A 222 -26.75 -27.69 -6.22
N LYS A 223 -26.34 -27.20 -5.05
CA LYS A 223 -26.33 -27.92 -3.78
C LYS A 223 -27.55 -27.56 -2.98
#